data_AF-A0A0N0IX21-F1
#
_entry.id   AF-A0A0N0IX21-F1
#
_cell.length_a   1.000
_cell.length_b   1.000
_cell.length_c   1.000
_cell.angle_alpha   90.00
_cell.angle_beta   90.00
_cell.angle_gamma   90.00
#
_symmetry.space_group_name_H-M   'P 1'
#
loop_
_entity.id
_entity.type
_entity.pdbx_description
1 polymer ?
#
loop_
_entity_poly.entity_id
_entity_poly.type
_entity_poly.pdbx_seq_one_letter_code
_entity_poly.pdbx_strand_id
1 'polypeptide(L)' 'MKKPDKIINLNFNNTEYNVEVIVNLDKIEGFIYYTFKFDEDHSVTISQFDGEKWEIASMTKSNIADKLGKIIEAIY' A
#
# COMPACT_ATOMS: atom_id res chain seq x y z
N MET A 1 -12.14 -13.50 2.27
CA MET A 1 -11.31 -12.28 2.17
C MET A 1 -10.53 -12.12 3.47
N LYS A 2 -9.24 -11.77 3.40
CA LYS A 2 -8.44 -11.47 4.59
C LYS A 2 -9.00 -10.19 5.23
N LYS A 3 -9.10 -10.13 6.56
CA LYS A 3 -9.53 -8.90 7.26
C LYS A 3 -8.47 -7.81 7.07
N PRO A 4 -8.86 -6.53 6.97
CA PRO A 4 -7.89 -5.45 6.91
C PRO A 4 -7.05 -5.42 8.19
N ASP A 5 -5.75 -5.21 8.04
CA ASP A 5 -4.83 -5.02 9.16
C ASP A 5 -5.02 -3.63 9.76
N LYS A 6 -5.36 -2.63 8.93
CA LYS A 6 -5.67 -1.27 9.34
C LYS A 6 -6.65 -0.61 8.38
N ILE A 7 -7.44 0.33 8.90
CA ILE A 7 -8.29 1.21 8.08
C ILE A 7 -7.78 2.64 8.28
N ILE A 8 -7.53 3.35 7.19
CA ILE A 8 -7.05 4.74 7.20
C ILE A 8 -7.91 5.61 6.30
N ASN A 9 -8.04 6.90 6.62
CA ASN A 9 -8.66 7.87 5.73
C ASN A 9 -7.57 8.59 4.93
N LEU A 10 -7.64 8.50 3.61
CA LEU A 10 -6.74 9.20 2.69
C LEU A 10 -7.51 10.29 1.95
N ASN A 11 -6.97 11.50 1.93
CA ASN A 11 -7.53 12.58 1.12
C ASN A 11 -6.70 12.78 -0.15
N PHE A 12 -7.33 12.55 -1.30
CA PHE A 12 -6.76 12.87 -2.61
C PHE A 12 -7.67 13.85 -3.34
N ASN A 13 -7.12 15.00 -3.73
CA ASN A 13 -7.84 16.04 -4.49
C ASN A 13 -9.19 16.43 -3.85
N ASN A 14 -9.20 16.68 -2.53
CA ASN A 14 -10.40 16.99 -1.72
C ASN A 14 -11.44 15.86 -1.65
N THR A 15 -11.10 14.66 -2.08
CA THR A 15 -11.94 13.46 -1.92
C THR A 15 -11.35 12.59 -0.83
N GLU A 16 -12.16 12.26 0.18
CA GLU A 16 -11.78 11.35 1.26
C GLU A 16 -12.11 9.91 0.87
N TYR A 17 -11.12 9.03 1.04
CA TYR A 17 -11.22 7.60 0.81
C TYR A 17 -10.99 6.87 2.12
N ASN A 18 -11.90 5.97 2.47
CA ASN A 18 -11.69 5.01 3.55
C ASN A 18 -10.96 3.81 2.96
N VAL A 19 -9.69 3.66 3.29
CA VAL A 19 -8.80 2.70 2.66
C VAL A 19 -8.46 1.58 3.63
N GLU A 20 -8.77 0.36 3.21
CA GLU A 20 -8.37 -0.87 3.87
C GLU A 20 -6.92 -1.18 3.51
N VAL A 21 -6.04 -1.22 4.50
CA VAL A 21 -4.64 -1.61 4.35
C VAL A 21 -4.49 -3.07 4.77
N ILE A 22 -4.00 -3.90 3.85
CA ILE A 22 -3.74 -5.31 4.06
C ILE A 22 -2.24 -5.54 3.93
N VAL A 23 -1.62 -6.06 4.98
CA VAL A 23 -0.20 -6.43 4.97
C VAL A 23 -0.07 -7.81 4.36
N ASN A 24 0.68 -7.89 3.28
CA ASN A 24 1.03 -9.13 2.61
C ASN A 24 2.54 -9.36 2.83
N LEU A 25 2.87 -9.89 4.01
CA LEU A 25 4.21 -10.41 4.25
C LEU A 25 4.35 -11.70 3.44
N ASP A 26 4.88 -11.58 2.22
CA ASP A 26 5.24 -12.75 1.45
C ASP A 26 6.55 -13.32 2.03
N LYS A 27 6.72 -14.65 1.97
CA LYS A 27 7.86 -15.34 2.59
C LYS A 27 9.14 -15.24 1.75
N ILE A 28 9.14 -14.41 0.71
CA ILE A 28 10.33 -14.12 -0.07
C ILE A 28 11.17 -13.17 0.77
N GLU A 29 12.36 -13.62 1.19
CA GLU A 29 13.27 -12.82 2.00
C GLU A 29 13.51 -11.44 1.38
N GLY A 30 13.32 -10.39 2.19
CA GLY A 30 13.56 -9.00 1.82
C GLY A 30 12.37 -8.24 1.24
N PHE A 31 11.30 -8.90 0.79
CA PHE A 31 10.13 -8.20 0.24
C PHE A 31 9.01 -8.00 1.25
N ILE A 32 8.51 -6.77 1.34
CA ILE A 32 7.32 -6.41 2.11
C ILE A 32 6.27 -5.85 1.15
N TYR A 33 5.06 -6.42 1.17
CA TYR A 33 3.94 -5.94 0.35
C TYR A 33 2.83 -5.36 1.21
N TYR A 34 2.25 -4.25 0.74
CA TYR A 34 1.05 -3.64 1.29
C TYR A 34 0.03 -3.43 0.19
N THR A 35 -1.20 -3.89 0.41
CA THR A 35 -2.33 -3.64 -0.49
C THR A 35 -3.24 -2.59 0.13
N PHE A 36 -3.45 -1.50 -0.59
CA PHE A 36 -4.40 -0.44 -0.31
C PHE A 36 -5.65 -0.69 -1.12
N LYS A 37 -6.74 -1.07 -0.45
CA LYS A 37 -8.03 -1.33 -1.07
C LYS A 37 -8.96 -0.16 -0.81
N PHE A 38 -9.41 0.48 -1.89
CA PHE A 38 -10.29 1.64 -1.85
C PHE A 38 -11.76 1.22 -1.88
N ASP A 39 -12.06 0.18 -2.67
CA ASP A 39 -13.37 -0.49 -2.71
C ASP A 39 -13.19 -1.95 -3.23
N GLU A 40 -14.27 -2.64 -3.58
CA GLU A 40 -14.21 -4.03 -4.04
C GLU A 40 -13.45 -4.23 -5.37
N ASP A 41 -13.45 -3.23 -6.25
CA ASP A 41 -12.88 -3.31 -7.60
C ASP A 41 -11.55 -2.54 -7.71
N HIS A 42 -11.28 -1.61 -6.81
CA HIS A 42 -10.12 -0.73 -6.87
C HIS A 42 -9.14 -1.02 -5.71
N SER A 43 -7.96 -1.54 -6.05
CA SER A 43 -6.86 -1.71 -5.11
C SER A 43 -5.50 -1.44 -5.75
N VAL A 44 -4.55 -1.02 -4.93
CA VAL A 44 -3.15 -0.80 -5.32
C VAL A 44 -2.26 -1.58 -4.38
N THR A 45 -1.35 -2.40 -4.92
CA THR A 45 -0.34 -3.10 -4.13
C THR A 45 1.01 -2.45 -4.35
N ILE A 46 1.66 -2.06 -3.26
CA ILE A 46 3.04 -1.57 -3.26
C ILE A 46 3.96 -2.59 -2.60
N SER A 47 5.22 -2.58 -3.00
CA SER A 47 6.27 -3.42 -2.45
C SER A 47 7.53 -2.61 -2.15
N GLN A 48 8.26 -3.03 -1.12
CA GLN A 48 9.61 -2.57 -0.81
C GLN A 48 10.51 -3.78 -0.65
N PHE A 49 11.72 -3.71 -1.23
CA PHE A 49 12.75 -4.72 -1.08
C PHE A 49 13.88 -4.16 -0.20
N ASP A 50 14.24 -4.83 0.89
CA ASP A 50 15.40 -4.48 1.73
C ASP A 50 15.53 -2.98 2.11
N GLY A 51 14.41 -2.31 2.35
CA GLY A 51 14.39 -0.88 2.70
C GLY A 51 14.68 0.08 1.54
N GLU A 52 14.66 -0.42 0.30
CA GLU A 52 14.76 0.39 -0.91
C GLU A 52 13.48 1.22 -1.15
N LYS A 53 13.30 1.76 -2.35
CA LYS A 53 12.13 2.59 -2.67
C LYS A 53 10.87 1.73 -2.78
N TRP A 54 9.74 2.37 -2.48
CA TRP A 54 8.43 1.77 -2.68
C TRP A 54 8.07 1.76 -4.17
N GLU A 55 7.70 0.60 -4.69
CA GLU A 55 7.26 0.42 -6.07
C GLU A 55 5.85 -0.18 -6.13
N ILE A 56 5.12 0.04 -7.23
CA ILE A 56 3.88 -0.71 -7.46
C ILE A 56 4.27 -2.14 -7.82
N ALA A 57 3.68 -3.13 -7.14
CA ALA A 57 3.99 -4.55 -7.33
C ALA A 57 3.76 -5.04 -8.78
N SER A 58 2.99 -4.31 -9.60
CA SER A 58 2.80 -4.56 -11.04
C SER A 58 3.92 -4.01 -11.95
N MET A 59 5.12 -3.71 -11.41
CA MET A 59 6.31 -3.23 -12.13
C MET A 59 6.14 -1.91 -12.89
N THR A 60 5.16 -1.08 -12.53
CA THR A 60 4.97 0.25 -13.09
C THR A 60 5.54 1.32 -12.17
N LYS A 61 6.56 2.04 -12.63
CA LYS A 61 7.10 3.21 -11.91
C LYS A 61 6.01 4.27 -11.79
N SER A 62 5.55 4.53 -10.58
CA SER A 62 4.54 5.54 -10.30
C SER A 62 4.88 6.31 -9.03
N ASN A 63 4.71 7.62 -9.09
CA ASN A 63 4.89 8.53 -7.95
C ASN A 63 3.92 8.25 -6.79
N ILE A 64 2.88 7.45 -7.02
CA ILE A 64 1.92 7.07 -5.99
C ILE A 64 2.51 6.03 -5.03
N ALA A 65 3.43 5.17 -5.48
CA ALA A 65 4.04 4.16 -4.63
C ALA A 65 4.85 4.79 -3.51
N ASP A 66 5.70 5.78 -3.83
CA ASP A 66 6.44 6.56 -2.84
C ASP A 66 5.53 7.29 -1.84
N LYS A 67 4.40 7.84 -2.32
CA LYS A 67 3.44 8.54 -1.44
C LYS A 67 2.76 7.57 -0.48
N LEU A 68 2.30 6.42 -0.99
CA LEU A 68 1.66 5.38 -0.18
C LEU A 68 2.66 4.73 0.79
N GLY A 69 3.91 4.54 0.36
CA GLY A 69 5.00 4.05 1.21
C GLY A 69 5.28 4.95 2.41
N LYS A 70 5.39 6.27 2.19
CA LYS A 70 5.53 7.23 3.30
C LYS A 70 4.34 7.23 4.26
N ILE A 71 3.13 6.92 3.77
CA ILE A 71 1.97 6.75 4.65
C ILE A 71 2.15 5.48 5.50
N ILE A 72 2.62 4.36 4.95
CA ILE A 72 2.94 3.15 5.73
C ILE A 72 3.98 3.46 6.80
N GLU A 73 5.08 4.12 6.44
CA GLU A 73 6.17 4.49 7.37
C GLU A 73 5.72 5.47 8.47
N ALA A 74 4.66 6.24 8.25
CA ALA A 74 4.11 7.14 9.26
C ALA A 74 3.15 6.43 10.24
N ILE A 75 2.63 5.26 9.86
CA ILE A 75 1.59 4.54 10.62
C ILE A 75 2.06 3.22 11.23
N TYR A 76 3.29 2.79 10.95
CA TYR A 76 3.99 1.62 11.49
C TYR A 76 5.38 2.04 11.96
#